data_AF-Q57W08-F1
#
_entry.id   AF-Q57W08-F1
#
_cell.length_a   1.000
_cell.length_b   1.000
_cell.length_c   1.000
_cell.angle_alpha   90.00
_cell.angle_beta   90.00
_cell.angle_gamma   90.00
#
_symmetry.space_group_name_H-M   'P 1'
#
loop_
_entity.id
_entity.type
_entity.pdbx_description
1 polymer ?
#
loop_
_entity_poly.entity_id
_entity_poly.type
_entity_poly.pdbx_seq_one_letter_code
_entity_poly.pdbx_strand_id
1 'polypeptide(L)'
;MEGRLYDFARAWAQRVGSCDEIDASAIPKVDLHCHLNGSISTPLLSHMEELQRAAQGKREEDATSSEDVDAELHPRNFKSGEGGLKQLDSPSERMKYCFTVFDNIYKVVNNLAFTRMAVQDLLLHSAAENIVLLEIRTSLREKLYKTAAASVASVNSECVSKEAYLEAVTSTVQHILNGGLVAFDTGNLLPISESPTTEWWAEFQRLYPSFFDGGTSSEDMGLKWWGKLRYHLQHRMHVRLLVSLNRSHGGEVAMEVALLAKKLQHEQLENFFESERQMCAECRTSGVVDGSAISDVESRLWDVIRRTCWVTGMDFSGYCGKNSFTEFVPALSEVRRGRDGNGGVVTNRSPLGITIHAGEKPDTAELTEIVGFAPDRWGHLVFTDPANLKTITARYDPIELCLSSNLLTGGYSSVEKHHLTQIMSAQQQEWGRNVEDVRENTPRLIDILLDSVQLAEAMRCRVKRRLIFWKETSDNEEGYKTTMANISFNTDDRGVFETSLTEELQLLLHHSTMGEDCDDAALSVRALWALQRLTVPHAFTLPLELLYYVKQRHGAPNDETERQLEACSCCSCGGCHHLLHVESQLQKLSGAVCADLSCMELEWLLETYDAAWGSST
;
A
#
# COMPACT_ATOMS: atom_id res chain seq x y z
N MET A 1 18.57 -9.32 16.32
CA MET A 1 17.82 -9.17 15.07
C MET A 1 17.33 -10.52 14.56
N GLU A 2 18.21 -11.45 14.13
CA GLU A 2 17.81 -12.71 13.46
C GLU A 2 16.70 -13.53 14.14
N GLY A 3 16.77 -13.77 15.46
CA GLY A 3 15.78 -14.62 16.13
C GLY A 3 14.33 -14.08 16.09
N ARG A 4 14.11 -12.76 15.98
CA ARG A 4 12.73 -12.20 16.04
C ARG A 4 11.97 -12.31 14.73
N LEU A 5 12.67 -12.09 13.61
CA LEU A 5 12.08 -12.12 12.29
C LEU A 5 11.52 -13.52 11.96
N TYR A 6 12.23 -14.56 12.38
CA TYR A 6 11.99 -15.94 11.94
C TYR A 6 11.19 -16.79 12.94
N ASP A 7 10.94 -16.33 14.16
CA ASP A 7 10.21 -17.09 15.19
C ASP A 7 8.69 -16.81 15.15
N PHE A 8 8.01 -17.47 14.22
CA PHE A 8 6.56 -17.37 14.04
C PHE A 8 5.77 -17.94 15.22
N ALA A 9 6.28 -18.97 15.90
CA ALA A 9 5.58 -19.57 17.03
C ALA A 9 5.51 -18.60 18.21
N ARG A 10 6.62 -17.92 18.52
CA ARG A 10 6.67 -16.89 19.55
C ARG A 10 5.85 -15.66 19.16
N ALA A 11 5.93 -15.21 17.91
CA ALA A 11 5.13 -14.07 17.42
C ALA A 11 3.63 -14.37 17.49
N TRP A 12 3.20 -15.59 17.13
CA TRP A 12 1.81 -16.03 17.29
C TRP A 12 1.39 -16.04 18.77
N ALA A 13 2.20 -16.64 19.65
CA ALA A 13 1.91 -16.67 21.09
C ALA A 13 1.79 -15.26 21.68
N GLN A 14 2.65 -14.32 21.26
CA GLN A 14 2.56 -12.91 21.63
C GLN A 14 1.28 -12.26 21.13
N ARG A 15 0.89 -12.54 19.88
CA ARG A 15 -0.31 -11.97 19.26
C ARG A 15 -1.59 -12.43 19.97
N VAL A 16 -1.68 -13.74 20.20
CA VAL A 16 -2.86 -14.38 20.78
C VAL A 16 -2.98 -14.14 22.27
N GLY A 17 -1.84 -14.06 22.98
CA GLY A 17 -1.82 -13.91 24.44
C GLY A 17 -2.59 -15.04 25.10
N SER A 18 -3.63 -14.71 25.85
CA SER A 18 -4.54 -15.66 26.51
C SER A 18 -5.90 -15.81 25.79
N CYS A 19 -6.03 -15.30 24.57
CA CYS A 19 -7.29 -15.32 23.83
C CYS A 19 -7.42 -16.64 23.06
N ASP A 20 -8.35 -17.51 23.45
CA ASP A 20 -8.47 -18.83 22.80
C ASP A 20 -9.19 -18.77 21.42
N GLU A 21 -9.92 -17.67 21.13
CA GLU A 21 -10.72 -17.53 19.91
C GLU A 21 -10.42 -16.22 19.20
N ILE A 22 -9.65 -16.30 18.11
CA ILE A 22 -9.38 -15.17 17.21
C ILE A 22 -9.99 -15.49 15.86
N ASP A 23 -10.78 -14.56 15.33
CA ASP A 23 -11.33 -14.63 13.98
C ASP A 23 -10.39 -13.97 12.96
N ALA A 24 -10.54 -14.32 11.68
CA ALA A 24 -9.82 -13.74 10.55
C ALA A 24 -10.00 -12.21 10.48
N SER A 25 -11.16 -11.67 10.87
CA SER A 25 -11.35 -10.22 10.97
C SER A 25 -10.40 -9.56 11.99
N ALA A 26 -10.03 -10.26 13.06
CA ALA A 26 -9.23 -9.75 14.17
C ALA A 26 -7.71 -9.87 13.96
N ILE A 27 -7.21 -10.60 12.95
CA ILE A 27 -5.77 -10.65 12.66
C ILE A 27 -5.29 -9.33 12.03
N PRO A 28 -4.05 -8.89 12.28
CA PRO A 28 -3.44 -7.76 11.58
C PRO A 28 -3.18 -8.15 10.12
N LYS A 29 -3.43 -7.20 9.21
CA LYS A 29 -3.32 -7.44 7.77
C LYS A 29 -2.45 -6.40 7.08
N VAL A 30 -1.99 -6.74 5.88
CA VAL A 30 -1.15 -5.93 5.01
C VAL A 30 -1.81 -5.90 3.64
N ASP A 31 -2.13 -4.70 3.15
CA ASP A 31 -2.71 -4.51 1.81
C ASP A 31 -1.79 -3.63 0.98
N LEU A 32 -1.16 -4.22 -0.03
CA LEU A 32 -0.18 -3.56 -0.89
C LEU A 32 -0.76 -3.15 -2.24
N HIS A 33 -2.05 -3.43 -2.49
CA HIS A 33 -2.70 -3.21 -3.76
C HIS A 33 -4.05 -2.52 -3.58
N CYS A 34 -4.01 -1.23 -3.23
CA CYS A 34 -5.20 -0.42 -3.02
C CYS A 34 -5.24 0.81 -3.92
N HIS A 35 -5.91 0.73 -5.07
CA HIS A 35 -6.15 1.90 -5.92
C HIS A 35 -7.22 2.82 -5.32
N LEU A 36 -6.85 4.06 -5.00
CA LEU A 36 -7.70 5.01 -4.27
C LEU A 36 -9.11 5.15 -4.85
N ASN A 37 -9.23 5.30 -6.17
CA ASN A 37 -10.53 5.50 -6.81
C ASN A 37 -11.36 4.21 -6.90
N GLY A 38 -10.72 3.06 -7.09
CA GLY A 38 -11.44 1.78 -7.05
C GLY A 38 -11.77 1.31 -5.65
N SER A 39 -11.15 1.88 -4.62
CA SER A 39 -11.48 1.58 -3.23
C SER A 39 -12.66 2.36 -2.67
N ILE A 40 -13.30 3.28 -3.39
CA ILE A 40 -14.36 4.11 -2.81
C ILE A 40 -15.64 3.28 -2.60
N SER A 41 -16.20 3.35 -1.40
CA SER A 41 -17.45 2.65 -1.07
C SER A 41 -18.65 3.18 -1.89
N THR A 42 -19.57 2.26 -2.26
CA THR A 42 -20.81 2.62 -2.97
C THR A 42 -21.66 3.66 -2.21
N PRO A 43 -21.84 3.59 -0.87
CA PRO A 43 -22.54 4.63 -0.12
C PRO A 43 -21.91 6.01 -0.29
N LEU A 44 -20.57 6.11 -0.25
CA LEU A 44 -19.89 7.39 -0.43
C LEU A 44 -19.99 7.92 -1.86
N LEU A 45 -19.87 7.06 -2.88
CA LEU A 45 -20.08 7.48 -4.29
C LEU A 45 -21.48 8.06 -4.49
N SER A 46 -22.50 7.42 -3.93
CA SER A 46 -23.89 7.91 -3.98
C SER A 46 -24.04 9.27 -3.30
N HIS A 47 -23.41 9.44 -2.14
CA HIS A 47 -23.37 10.71 -1.40
C HIS A 47 -22.69 11.84 -2.19
N MET A 48 -21.54 11.56 -2.80
CA MET A 48 -20.85 12.51 -3.67
C MET A 48 -21.69 12.94 -4.87
N GLU A 49 -22.43 12.02 -5.48
CA GLU A 49 -23.37 12.36 -6.54
C GLU A 49 -24.51 13.28 -6.05
N GLU A 50 -25.04 13.04 -4.85
CA GLU A 50 -26.07 13.89 -4.24
C GLU A 50 -25.55 15.33 -4.04
N LEU A 51 -24.32 15.48 -3.53
CA LEU A 51 -23.67 16.78 -3.39
C LEU A 51 -23.43 17.48 -4.73
N GLN A 52 -23.06 16.73 -5.78
CA GLN A 52 -22.92 17.28 -7.13
C GLN A 52 -24.26 17.78 -7.70
N ARG A 53 -25.32 16.98 -7.56
CA ARG A 53 -26.68 17.37 -7.99
C ARG A 53 -27.16 18.61 -7.24
N ALA A 54 -26.93 18.68 -5.93
CA ALA A 54 -27.28 19.84 -5.12
C ALA A 54 -26.50 21.11 -5.55
N ALA A 55 -25.23 20.98 -5.90
CA ALA A 55 -24.43 22.09 -6.42
C ALA A 55 -24.91 22.56 -7.82
N GLN A 56 -25.38 21.64 -8.65
CA GLN A 56 -25.96 21.96 -9.96
C GLN A 56 -27.32 22.67 -9.85
N GLY A 57 -28.23 22.19 -9.00
CA GLY A 57 -29.52 22.85 -8.79
C GLY A 57 -29.38 24.29 -8.32
N LYS A 58 -28.45 24.58 -7.40
CA LYS A 58 -28.14 25.96 -6.96
C LYS A 58 -27.64 26.85 -8.11
N ARG A 59 -26.84 26.29 -9.02
CA ARG A 59 -26.37 27.02 -10.21
C ARG A 59 -27.52 27.36 -11.18
N GLU A 60 -28.47 26.45 -11.35
CA GLU A 60 -29.64 26.65 -12.21
C GLU A 60 -30.60 27.70 -11.60
N GLU A 61 -30.77 27.73 -10.28
CA GLU A 61 -31.55 28.78 -9.59
C GLU A 61 -30.94 30.19 -9.73
N ASP A 62 -29.61 30.29 -9.73
CA ASP A 62 -28.90 31.56 -9.91
C ASP A 62 -28.86 32.04 -11.38
N ALA A 63 -29.03 31.13 -12.35
CA ALA A 63 -28.95 31.44 -13.78
C ALA A 63 -30.31 31.89 -14.35
N THR A 64 -30.48 33.18 -14.60
CA THR A 64 -31.74 33.77 -15.12
C THR A 64 -32.00 33.59 -16.63
N SER A 65 -31.35 32.65 -17.30
CA SER A 65 -31.55 32.40 -18.74
C SER A 65 -31.45 30.92 -19.09
N SER A 66 -32.57 30.38 -19.59
CA SER A 66 -32.72 29.00 -20.06
C SER A 66 -32.18 28.84 -21.49
N GLU A 67 -30.90 28.58 -21.65
CA GLU A 67 -30.36 28.02 -22.90
C GLU A 67 -29.37 26.89 -22.54
N ASP A 68 -29.71 25.67 -22.95
CA ASP A 68 -28.91 24.45 -23.00
C ASP A 68 -28.32 23.91 -21.68
N VAL A 69 -29.14 23.24 -20.86
CA VAL A 69 -28.66 22.29 -19.83
C VAL A 69 -29.41 20.96 -19.96
N ASP A 70 -29.13 20.21 -21.03
CA ASP A 70 -29.65 18.87 -21.24
C ASP A 70 -28.59 17.85 -20.80
N ALA A 71 -28.54 17.59 -19.49
CA ALA A 71 -27.85 16.44 -18.92
C ALA A 71 -28.42 16.16 -17.52
N GLU A 72 -29.60 15.54 -17.47
CA GLU A 72 -30.01 14.84 -16.24
C GLU A 72 -28.88 13.88 -15.86
N LEU A 73 -28.26 14.08 -14.69
CA LEU A 73 -27.39 13.07 -14.09
C LEU A 73 -28.28 11.89 -13.66
N HIS A 74 -28.52 10.95 -14.56
CA HIS A 74 -29.03 9.64 -14.17
C HIS A 74 -28.08 8.98 -13.17
N PRO A 75 -28.58 8.29 -12.12
CA PRO A 75 -27.75 7.55 -11.18
C PRO A 75 -26.77 6.65 -11.92
N ARG A 76 -25.48 6.83 -11.69
CA ARG A 76 -24.45 6.05 -12.40
C ARG A 76 -24.36 4.66 -11.77
N ASN A 77 -24.12 3.65 -12.60
CA ASN A 77 -23.82 2.33 -12.07
C ASN A 77 -22.36 2.29 -11.59
N PHE A 78 -22.20 2.15 -10.28
CA PHE A 78 -20.90 2.02 -9.62
C PHE A 78 -20.52 0.57 -9.31
N LYS A 79 -21.43 -0.38 -9.53
CA LYS A 79 -21.21 -1.76 -9.14
C LYS A 79 -20.70 -2.58 -10.32
N SER A 80 -19.67 -3.38 -10.03
CA SER A 80 -19.32 -4.55 -10.83
C SER A 80 -20.01 -5.83 -10.33
N GLY A 81 -20.65 -5.77 -9.16
CA GLY A 81 -21.32 -6.88 -8.49
C GLY A 81 -22.26 -7.74 -9.37
N GLU A 82 -22.39 -8.99 -8.92
CA GLU A 82 -22.83 -10.21 -9.58
C GLU A 82 -23.92 -10.15 -10.67
N GLY A 83 -24.82 -9.18 -10.67
CA GLY A 83 -25.89 -9.10 -11.67
C GLY A 83 -25.41 -8.69 -13.06
N GLY A 84 -24.52 -7.69 -13.15
CA GLY A 84 -24.06 -7.14 -14.42
C GLY A 84 -22.90 -7.93 -15.03
N LEU A 85 -21.85 -8.20 -14.25
CA LEU A 85 -20.66 -8.92 -14.72
C LEU A 85 -20.91 -10.40 -15.01
N LYS A 86 -21.75 -11.11 -14.23
CA LYS A 86 -22.03 -12.53 -14.48
C LYS A 86 -22.84 -12.75 -15.78
N GLN A 87 -23.50 -11.72 -16.30
CA GLN A 87 -24.18 -11.77 -17.60
C GLN A 87 -23.25 -11.59 -18.80
N LEU A 88 -21.98 -11.18 -18.57
CA LEU A 88 -20.99 -11.03 -19.64
C LEU A 88 -20.25 -12.36 -19.86
N ASP A 89 -20.12 -12.73 -21.13
CA ASP A 89 -19.71 -14.06 -21.57
C ASP A 89 -18.19 -14.26 -21.50
N SER A 90 -17.41 -13.18 -21.63
CA SER A 90 -15.94 -13.28 -21.73
C SER A 90 -15.19 -12.46 -20.66
N PRO A 91 -13.98 -12.90 -20.26
CA PRO A 91 -13.14 -12.14 -19.33
C PRO A 91 -12.78 -10.74 -19.86
N SER A 92 -12.58 -10.61 -21.17
CA SER A 92 -12.30 -9.33 -21.82
C SER A 92 -13.48 -8.35 -21.74
N GLU A 93 -14.72 -8.83 -21.84
CA GLU A 93 -15.92 -7.98 -21.67
C GLU A 93 -16.09 -7.54 -20.23
N ARG A 94 -15.84 -8.44 -19.28
CA ARG A 94 -15.86 -8.12 -17.84
C ARG A 94 -14.83 -7.06 -17.49
N MET A 95 -13.59 -7.21 -17.98
CA MET A 95 -12.55 -6.20 -17.80
C MET A 95 -12.97 -4.84 -18.39
N LYS A 96 -13.50 -4.82 -19.63
CA LYS A 96 -14.00 -3.59 -20.26
C LYS A 96 -15.13 -2.94 -19.45
N TYR A 97 -16.02 -3.74 -18.87
CA TYR A 97 -17.07 -3.25 -17.99
C TYR A 97 -16.50 -2.62 -16.71
N CYS A 98 -15.50 -3.25 -16.06
CA CYS A 98 -14.82 -2.65 -14.91
C CYS A 98 -14.23 -1.27 -15.26
N PHE A 99 -13.62 -1.11 -16.43
CA PHE A 99 -13.15 0.21 -16.92
C PHE A 99 -14.28 1.23 -17.16
N THR A 100 -15.50 0.79 -17.48
CA THR A 100 -16.66 1.68 -17.53
C THR A 100 -17.08 2.15 -16.13
N VAL A 101 -16.94 1.29 -15.11
CA VAL A 101 -17.17 1.68 -13.70
C VAL A 101 -16.14 2.72 -13.26
N PHE A 102 -14.85 2.54 -13.58
CA PHE A 102 -13.82 3.55 -13.32
C PHE A 102 -14.14 4.89 -13.99
N ASP A 103 -14.57 4.89 -15.25
CA ASP A 103 -14.98 6.11 -15.94
C ASP A 103 -16.14 6.82 -15.22
N ASN A 104 -17.09 6.07 -14.66
CA ASN A 104 -18.18 6.63 -13.86
C ASN A 104 -17.69 7.21 -12.53
N ILE A 105 -16.79 6.52 -11.83
CA ILE A 105 -16.16 7.01 -10.61
C ILE A 105 -15.41 8.31 -10.91
N TYR A 106 -14.65 8.36 -12.01
CA TYR A 106 -13.90 9.55 -12.41
C TYR A 106 -14.78 10.76 -12.72
N LYS A 107 -16.00 10.55 -13.25
CA LYS A 107 -16.97 11.63 -13.45
C LYS A 107 -17.51 12.18 -12.13
N VAL A 108 -17.59 11.37 -11.07
CA VAL A 108 -17.97 11.82 -9.72
C VAL A 108 -16.79 12.49 -9.04
N VAL A 109 -15.68 11.77 -8.89
CA VAL A 109 -14.48 12.22 -8.19
C VAL A 109 -13.65 13.09 -9.13
N ASN A 110 -14.14 14.31 -9.35
CA ASN A 110 -13.58 15.31 -10.26
C ASN A 110 -13.11 16.58 -9.52
N ASN A 111 -12.96 16.50 -8.19
CA ASN A 111 -12.52 17.62 -7.37
C ASN A 111 -11.77 17.17 -6.11
N LEU A 112 -11.01 18.08 -5.50
CA LEU A 112 -10.21 17.80 -4.31
C LEU A 112 -11.07 17.49 -3.10
N ALA A 113 -12.19 18.19 -2.89
CA ALA A 113 -13.10 17.89 -1.78
C ALA A 113 -13.52 16.40 -1.76
N PHE A 114 -13.91 15.85 -2.91
CA PHE A 114 -14.26 14.44 -3.02
C PHE A 114 -13.04 13.51 -2.95
N THR A 115 -11.89 13.97 -3.42
CA THR A 115 -10.62 13.23 -3.23
C THR A 115 -10.34 13.05 -1.73
N ARG A 116 -10.55 14.09 -0.90
CA ARG A 116 -10.33 13.97 0.55
C ARG A 116 -11.29 12.99 1.20
N MET A 117 -12.57 13.04 0.81
CA MET A 117 -13.56 12.07 1.29
C MET A 117 -13.19 10.64 0.88
N ALA A 118 -12.72 10.42 -0.35
CA ALA A 118 -12.27 9.11 -0.82
C ALA A 118 -11.08 8.57 0.00
N VAL A 119 -10.11 9.44 0.35
CA VAL A 119 -9.00 9.08 1.23
C VAL A 119 -9.52 8.69 2.62
N GLN A 120 -10.45 9.47 3.18
CA GLN A 120 -11.07 9.14 4.47
C GLN A 120 -11.78 7.79 4.43
N ASP A 121 -12.58 7.52 3.40
CA ASP A 121 -13.27 6.26 3.22
C ASP A 121 -12.31 5.07 3.18
N LEU A 122 -11.25 5.18 2.38
CA LEU A 122 -10.21 4.15 2.29
C LEU A 122 -9.61 3.86 3.67
N LEU A 123 -9.15 4.89 4.38
CA LEU A 123 -8.49 4.71 5.68
C LEU A 123 -9.43 4.16 6.75
N LEU A 124 -10.69 4.61 6.78
CA LEU A 124 -11.69 4.11 7.73
C LEU A 124 -11.97 2.62 7.51
N HIS A 125 -12.17 2.20 6.26
CA HIS A 125 -12.33 0.78 5.93
C HIS A 125 -11.07 -0.04 6.22
N SER A 126 -9.89 0.48 5.89
CA SER A 126 -8.63 -0.21 6.19
C SER A 126 -8.41 -0.38 7.70
N ALA A 127 -8.76 0.62 8.50
CA ALA A 127 -8.64 0.54 9.95
C ALA A 127 -9.66 -0.43 10.55
N ALA A 128 -10.90 -0.46 10.03
CA ALA A 128 -11.92 -1.43 10.42
C ALA A 128 -11.48 -2.88 10.11
N GLU A 129 -10.77 -3.09 9.00
CA GLU A 129 -10.18 -4.37 8.59
C GLU A 129 -8.89 -4.74 9.36
N ASN A 130 -8.45 -3.91 10.32
CA ASN A 130 -7.22 -4.09 11.08
C ASN A 130 -5.97 -4.19 10.16
N ILE A 131 -5.96 -3.41 9.07
CA ILE A 131 -4.80 -3.27 8.18
C ILE A 131 -3.76 -2.39 8.88
N VAL A 132 -2.58 -2.94 9.14
CA VAL A 132 -1.47 -2.23 9.79
C VAL A 132 -0.51 -1.61 8.79
N LEU A 133 -0.49 -2.08 7.55
CA LEU A 133 0.37 -1.56 6.48
C LEU A 133 -0.42 -1.50 5.18
N LEU A 134 -0.54 -0.29 4.63
CA LEU A 134 -1.34 0.03 3.46
C LEU A 134 -0.48 0.74 2.41
N GLU A 135 -0.47 0.23 1.18
CA GLU A 135 0.04 0.98 0.02
C GLU A 135 -1.11 1.48 -0.85
N ILE A 136 -1.33 2.80 -0.82
CA ILE A 136 -2.31 3.48 -1.67
C ILE A 136 -1.69 3.69 -3.06
N ARG A 137 -2.44 3.37 -4.11
CA ARG A 137 -2.08 3.62 -5.51
C ARG A 137 -2.98 4.68 -6.10
N THR A 138 -2.43 5.65 -6.81
CA THR A 138 -3.27 6.63 -7.50
C THR A 138 -2.67 7.14 -8.81
N SER A 139 -3.52 7.20 -9.84
CA SER A 139 -3.15 7.80 -11.13
C SER A 139 -3.41 9.30 -11.13
N LEU A 140 -2.52 10.04 -11.80
CA LEU A 140 -2.70 11.49 -11.96
C LEU A 140 -3.94 11.77 -12.82
N ARG A 141 -4.76 12.70 -12.34
CA ARG A 141 -6.05 13.05 -12.94
C ARG A 141 -5.94 14.39 -13.65
N GLU A 142 -6.56 14.49 -14.81
CA GLU A 142 -6.76 15.76 -15.51
C GLU A 142 -8.11 16.37 -15.12
N LYS A 143 -8.25 17.69 -15.33
CA LYS A 143 -9.51 18.43 -15.15
C LYS A 143 -10.12 18.29 -13.74
N LEU A 144 -9.27 18.23 -12.71
CA LEU A 144 -9.73 18.32 -11.33
C LEU A 144 -9.97 19.78 -10.93
N TYR A 145 -10.96 20.00 -10.08
CA TYR A 145 -11.25 21.31 -9.49
C TYR A 145 -11.08 21.29 -7.97
N LYS A 146 -11.04 22.44 -7.30
CA LYS A 146 -10.93 22.45 -5.82
C LYS A 146 -12.21 21.92 -5.14
N THR A 147 -13.39 22.30 -5.63
CA THR A 147 -14.69 21.99 -5.01
C THR A 147 -15.69 21.42 -6.02
N ALA A 148 -16.75 20.78 -5.52
CA ALA A 148 -17.85 20.29 -6.36
C ALA A 148 -18.53 21.45 -7.12
N ALA A 149 -18.77 22.58 -6.47
CA ALA A 149 -19.36 23.76 -7.10
C ALA A 149 -18.48 24.32 -8.24
N ALA A 150 -17.16 24.41 -8.02
CA ALA A 150 -16.23 24.86 -9.06
C ALA A 150 -16.18 23.90 -10.25
N SER A 151 -16.28 22.59 -9.99
CA SER A 151 -16.36 21.56 -11.03
C SER A 151 -17.63 21.68 -11.87
N VAL A 152 -18.79 21.77 -11.21
CA VAL A 152 -20.10 21.94 -11.88
C VAL A 152 -20.14 23.22 -12.70
N ALA A 153 -19.55 24.31 -12.22
CA ALA A 153 -19.45 25.56 -12.94
C ALA A 153 -18.27 25.64 -13.94
N SER A 154 -17.41 24.61 -14.01
CA SER A 154 -16.21 24.56 -14.86
C SER A 154 -15.32 25.80 -14.72
N VAL A 155 -15.06 26.22 -13.48
CA VAL A 155 -14.32 27.44 -13.17
C VAL A 155 -12.82 27.21 -13.40
N ASN A 156 -12.30 27.67 -14.54
CA ASN A 156 -10.90 27.46 -14.93
C ASN A 156 -9.87 27.93 -13.88
N SER A 157 -10.15 29.00 -13.12
CA SER A 157 -9.25 29.49 -12.05
C SER A 157 -9.19 28.56 -10.84
N GLU A 158 -10.12 27.61 -10.73
CA GLU A 158 -10.21 26.61 -9.68
C GLU A 158 -9.73 25.23 -10.15
N CYS A 159 -9.19 25.12 -11.37
CA CYS A 159 -8.53 23.92 -11.85
C CYS A 159 -7.28 23.62 -11.03
N VAL A 160 -7.03 22.33 -10.83
CA VAL A 160 -6.00 21.80 -9.93
C VAL A 160 -4.92 21.11 -10.75
N SER A 161 -3.66 21.36 -10.41
CA SER A 161 -2.52 20.70 -11.01
C SER A 161 -2.41 19.24 -10.54
N LYS A 162 -1.69 18.41 -11.29
CA LYS A 162 -1.39 17.02 -10.88
C LYS A 162 -0.63 16.97 -9.54
N GLU A 163 0.25 17.93 -9.29
CA GLU A 163 0.98 18.11 -8.03
C GLU A 163 0.04 18.40 -6.87
N ALA A 164 -0.86 19.38 -7.01
CA ALA A 164 -1.84 19.72 -5.98
C ALA A 164 -2.82 18.57 -5.69
N TYR A 165 -3.08 17.69 -6.66
CA TYR A 165 -3.82 16.44 -6.44
C TYR A 165 -3.06 15.48 -5.51
N LEU A 166 -1.79 15.18 -5.81
CA LEU A 166 -0.98 14.31 -4.97
C LEU A 166 -0.79 14.89 -3.57
N GLU A 167 -0.56 16.20 -3.46
CA GLU A 167 -0.50 16.90 -2.18
C GLU A 167 -1.82 16.78 -1.41
N ALA A 168 -2.97 16.90 -2.07
CA ALA A 168 -4.25 16.70 -1.41
C ALA A 168 -4.40 15.27 -0.87
N VAL A 169 -3.93 14.25 -1.61
CA VAL A 169 -3.93 12.86 -1.13
C VAL A 169 -3.03 12.70 0.10
N THR A 170 -1.74 13.08 0.00
CA THR A 170 -0.76 12.88 1.08
C THR A 170 -1.11 13.69 2.33
N SER A 171 -1.50 14.97 2.17
CA SER A 171 -1.90 15.83 3.28
C SER A 171 -3.18 15.35 3.96
N THR A 172 -4.15 14.80 3.21
CA THR A 172 -5.37 14.24 3.80
C THR A 172 -5.07 12.96 4.60
N VAL A 173 -4.24 12.06 4.06
CA VAL A 173 -3.78 10.88 4.80
C VAL A 173 -3.11 11.33 6.10
N GLN A 174 -2.12 12.22 6.02
CA GLN A 174 -1.43 12.76 7.18
C GLN A 174 -2.37 13.40 8.21
N HIS A 175 -3.34 14.17 7.74
CA HIS A 175 -4.33 14.81 8.60
C HIS A 175 -5.14 13.78 9.41
N ILE A 176 -5.61 12.71 8.74
CA ILE A 176 -6.39 11.64 9.37
C ILE A 176 -5.53 10.80 10.33
N LEU A 177 -4.30 10.45 9.94
CA LEU A 177 -3.36 9.74 10.81
C LEU A 177 -2.94 10.58 12.03
N ASN A 178 -3.12 11.90 11.98
CA ASN A 178 -2.96 12.78 13.15
C ASN A 178 -4.26 12.99 13.96
N GLY A 179 -5.34 12.28 13.62
CA GLY A 179 -6.62 12.34 14.32
C GLY A 179 -7.60 13.40 13.79
N GLY A 180 -7.29 14.01 12.64
CA GLY A 180 -8.19 14.91 11.94
C GLY A 180 -9.26 14.15 11.15
N LEU A 181 -10.25 14.89 10.64
CA LEU A 181 -11.40 14.36 9.92
C LEU A 181 -11.71 15.19 8.68
N VAL A 182 -12.38 14.59 7.71
CA VAL A 182 -12.91 15.24 6.53
C VAL A 182 -14.40 15.43 6.70
N ALA A 183 -14.87 16.66 6.48
CA ALA A 183 -16.28 16.99 6.47
C ALA A 183 -16.99 16.31 5.28
N PHE A 184 -18.04 15.54 5.56
CA PHE A 184 -18.77 14.80 4.51
C PHE A 184 -19.59 15.70 3.59
N ASP A 185 -19.92 16.92 3.98
CA ASP A 185 -20.71 17.86 3.18
C ASP A 185 -19.87 18.71 2.21
N THR A 186 -18.67 19.12 2.65
CA THR A 186 -17.81 20.10 1.98
C THR A 186 -16.49 19.51 1.50
N GLY A 187 -16.06 18.38 2.04
CA GLY A 187 -14.75 17.76 1.77
C GLY A 187 -13.58 18.57 2.30
N ASN A 188 -13.83 19.45 3.28
CA ASN A 188 -12.80 20.21 3.98
C ASN A 188 -12.16 19.37 5.08
N LEU A 189 -10.87 19.62 5.33
CA LEU A 189 -10.18 19.11 6.51
C LEU A 189 -10.69 19.87 7.74
N LEU A 190 -11.22 19.15 8.73
CA LEU A 190 -11.71 19.69 9.99
C LEU A 190 -10.55 19.89 10.97
N PRO A 191 -10.58 20.89 11.87
CA PRO A 191 -9.59 21.00 12.92
C PRO A 191 -9.50 19.69 13.73
N ILE A 192 -8.28 19.28 14.09
CA ILE A 192 -8.06 18.08 14.90
C ILE A 192 -8.73 18.30 16.26
N SER A 193 -9.72 17.46 16.58
CA SER A 193 -10.46 17.47 17.84
C SER A 193 -10.46 16.09 18.49
N GLU A 194 -10.74 16.03 19.79
CA GLU A 194 -10.89 14.75 20.51
C GLU A 194 -12.17 14.01 20.10
N SER A 195 -13.24 14.75 19.81
CA SER A 195 -14.55 14.17 19.46
C SER A 195 -15.11 14.77 18.16
N PRO A 196 -15.76 13.95 17.31
CA PRO A 196 -16.51 14.44 16.16
C PRO A 196 -17.72 15.26 16.59
N THR A 197 -18.22 16.14 15.72
CA THR A 197 -19.49 16.85 15.97
C THR A 197 -20.68 15.90 15.81
N THR A 198 -21.82 16.26 16.39
CA THR A 198 -23.07 15.48 16.31
C THR A 198 -23.50 15.26 14.85
N GLU A 199 -23.36 16.30 14.01
CA GLU A 199 -23.72 16.25 12.60
C GLU A 199 -22.79 15.33 11.81
N TRP A 200 -21.49 15.42 12.07
CA TRP A 200 -20.50 14.54 11.42
C TRP A 200 -20.74 13.08 11.81
N TRP A 201 -21.04 12.83 13.09
CA TRP A 201 -21.29 11.49 13.60
C TRP A 201 -22.55 10.86 12.99
N ALA A 202 -23.64 11.62 12.89
CA ALA A 202 -24.87 11.14 12.26
C ALA A 202 -24.62 10.74 10.79
N GLU A 203 -23.82 11.53 10.08
CA GLU A 203 -23.47 11.25 8.69
C GLU A 203 -22.54 10.05 8.54
N PHE A 204 -21.57 9.91 9.45
CA PHE A 204 -20.72 8.72 9.53
C PHE A 204 -21.55 7.45 9.74
N GLN A 205 -22.50 7.45 10.67
CA GLN A 205 -23.39 6.30 10.90
C GLN A 205 -24.22 5.96 9.66
N ARG A 206 -24.65 6.98 8.91
CA ARG A 206 -25.43 6.81 7.68
C ARG A 206 -24.59 6.19 6.55
N LEU A 207 -23.34 6.61 6.39
CA LEU A 207 -22.47 6.18 5.29
C LEU A 207 -21.79 4.83 5.55
N TYR A 208 -21.58 4.46 6.81
CA TYR A 208 -20.87 3.23 7.20
C TYR A 208 -21.74 2.29 8.05
N PRO A 209 -22.94 1.88 7.60
CA PRO A 209 -23.84 1.04 8.39
C PRO A 209 -23.21 -0.30 8.78
N SER A 210 -22.38 -0.88 7.89
CA SER A 210 -21.71 -2.16 8.12
C SER A 210 -20.75 -2.15 9.31
N PHE A 211 -20.28 -0.97 9.75
CA PHE A 211 -19.45 -0.87 10.95
C PHE A 211 -20.27 -1.04 12.25
N PHE A 212 -21.60 -1.03 12.15
CA PHE A 212 -22.53 -1.12 13.27
C PHE A 212 -23.46 -2.34 13.21
N ASP A 213 -23.40 -3.13 12.13
CA ASP A 213 -24.17 -4.37 11.93
C ASP A 213 -23.66 -5.49 12.86
N GLY A 214 -23.96 -5.35 14.16
CA GLY A 214 -23.51 -6.27 15.20
C GLY A 214 -24.03 -5.96 16.61
N GLY A 215 -24.99 -5.03 16.74
CA GLY A 215 -25.61 -4.71 18.03
C GLY A 215 -24.98 -3.53 18.79
N THR A 216 -24.18 -2.69 18.13
CA THR A 216 -23.81 -1.36 18.64
C THR A 216 -24.98 -0.39 18.49
N SER A 217 -26.10 -0.68 19.16
CA SER A 217 -27.29 0.20 19.16
C SER A 217 -27.19 1.35 20.16
N SER A 218 -26.23 1.32 21.10
CA SER A 218 -25.99 2.42 22.03
C SER A 218 -24.88 3.36 21.55
N GLU A 219 -25.09 4.65 21.74
CA GLU A 219 -24.12 5.72 21.46
C GLU A 219 -22.75 5.46 22.15
N ASP A 220 -22.77 4.94 23.38
CA ASP A 220 -21.56 4.60 24.15
C ASP A 220 -20.73 3.47 23.48
N MET A 221 -21.38 2.45 22.92
CA MET A 221 -20.68 1.39 22.18
C MET A 221 -20.07 1.92 20.89
N GLY A 222 -20.79 2.80 20.18
CA GLY A 222 -20.29 3.47 18.98
C GLY A 222 -19.06 4.34 19.26
N LEU A 223 -19.06 5.12 20.33
CA LEU A 223 -17.92 5.96 20.74
C LEU A 223 -16.71 5.13 21.15
N LYS A 224 -16.90 4.01 21.86
CA LYS A 224 -15.81 3.08 22.20
C LYS A 224 -15.19 2.45 20.95
N TRP A 225 -16.02 2.04 20.00
CA TRP A 225 -15.55 1.50 18.72
C TRP A 225 -14.78 2.56 17.92
N TRP A 226 -15.30 3.80 17.87
CA TRP A 226 -14.61 4.93 17.26
C TRP A 226 -13.24 5.20 17.88
N GLY A 227 -13.14 5.13 19.21
CA GLY A 227 -11.86 5.25 19.92
C GLY A 227 -10.84 4.20 19.48
N LYS A 228 -11.27 2.95 19.24
CA LYS A 228 -10.39 1.88 18.71
C LYS A 228 -9.95 2.18 17.27
N LEU A 229 -10.86 2.63 16.41
CA LEU A 229 -10.56 2.96 15.03
C LEU A 229 -9.54 4.11 14.95
N ARG A 230 -9.76 5.17 15.72
CA ARG A 230 -8.82 6.29 15.87
C ARG A 230 -7.46 5.84 16.35
N TYR A 231 -7.43 5.04 17.42
CA TYR A 231 -6.16 4.52 17.94
C TYR A 231 -5.39 3.76 16.86
N HIS A 232 -6.08 2.90 16.11
CA HIS A 232 -5.48 2.13 15.03
C HIS A 232 -4.90 3.03 13.93
N LEU A 233 -5.67 4.03 13.47
CA LEU A 233 -5.20 5.02 12.49
C LEU A 233 -3.97 5.79 12.99
N GLN A 234 -3.97 6.26 14.24
CA GLN A 234 -2.95 7.16 14.75
C GLN A 234 -1.66 6.47 15.20
N HIS A 235 -1.74 5.20 15.64
CA HIS A 235 -0.65 4.52 16.32
C HIS A 235 -0.24 3.18 15.71
N ARG A 236 -1.05 2.59 14.82
CA ARG A 236 -0.76 1.26 14.26
C ARG A 236 -0.64 1.24 12.74
N MET A 237 -1.40 2.06 12.04
CA MET A 237 -1.42 2.05 10.58
C MET A 237 -0.20 2.78 10.00
N HIS A 238 0.50 2.10 9.10
CA HIS A 238 1.52 2.67 8.24
C HIS A 238 0.95 2.83 6.84
N VAL A 239 1.11 4.01 6.25
CA VAL A 239 0.59 4.28 4.89
C VAL A 239 1.73 4.71 3.98
N ARG A 240 1.77 4.12 2.78
CA ARG A 240 2.65 4.49 1.68
C ARG A 240 1.83 4.90 0.45
N LEU A 241 2.44 5.71 -0.40
CA LEU A 241 1.86 6.12 -1.67
C LEU A 241 2.71 5.59 -2.84
N LEU A 242 2.05 4.94 -3.77
CA LEU A 242 2.53 4.62 -5.10
C LEU A 242 1.82 5.50 -6.12
N VAL A 243 2.60 6.20 -6.96
CA VAL A 243 2.04 7.01 -8.04
C VAL A 243 1.92 6.15 -9.30
N SER A 244 0.71 6.06 -9.86
CA SER A 244 0.40 5.14 -10.95
C SER A 244 0.71 5.74 -12.33
N LEU A 245 1.51 5.03 -13.11
CA LEU A 245 1.61 5.19 -14.56
C LEU A 245 0.40 4.50 -15.21
N ASN A 246 -0.58 5.29 -15.64
CA ASN A 246 -1.76 4.76 -16.30
C ASN A 246 -1.45 4.45 -17.77
N ARG A 247 -1.67 3.19 -18.18
CA ARG A 247 -1.53 2.70 -19.56
C ARG A 247 -2.24 3.54 -20.61
N SER A 248 -3.27 4.28 -20.23
CA SER A 248 -4.07 5.12 -21.14
C SER A 248 -3.42 6.45 -21.50
N HIS A 249 -2.42 6.91 -20.73
CA HIS A 249 -1.68 8.14 -20.99
C HIS A 249 -0.30 7.76 -21.53
N GLY A 250 0.01 8.10 -22.78
CA GLY A 250 1.23 7.63 -23.48
C GLY A 250 2.55 8.02 -22.80
N GLY A 251 3.68 7.59 -23.38
CA GLY A 251 5.01 7.65 -22.75
C GLY A 251 5.48 9.04 -22.26
N GLU A 252 5.11 10.13 -22.94
CA GLU A 252 5.47 11.49 -22.50
C GLU A 252 4.83 11.85 -21.15
N VAL A 253 3.54 11.54 -20.98
CA VAL A 253 2.83 11.77 -19.72
C VAL A 253 3.40 10.86 -18.64
N ALA A 254 3.78 9.63 -18.99
CA ALA A 254 4.42 8.73 -18.03
C ALA A 254 5.76 9.28 -17.50
N MET A 255 6.57 9.92 -18.36
CA MET A 255 7.81 10.59 -17.93
C MET A 255 7.53 11.77 -16.99
N GLU A 256 6.52 12.58 -17.30
CA GLU A 256 6.07 13.67 -16.41
C GLU A 256 5.67 13.15 -15.02
N VAL A 257 4.88 12.07 -14.98
CA VAL A 257 4.44 11.42 -13.72
C VAL A 257 5.63 10.90 -12.93
N ALA A 258 6.59 10.23 -13.60
CA ALA A 258 7.79 9.69 -12.96
C ALA A 258 8.64 10.79 -12.31
N LEU A 259 8.85 11.90 -13.01
CA LEU A 259 9.59 13.05 -12.48
C LEU A 259 8.84 13.72 -11.32
N LEU A 260 7.51 13.82 -11.40
CA LEU A 260 6.69 14.38 -10.33
C LEU A 260 6.75 13.52 -9.05
N ALA A 261 6.68 12.19 -9.17
CA ALA A 261 6.78 11.30 -8.01
C ALA A 261 8.13 11.46 -7.28
N LYS A 262 9.23 11.53 -8.05
CA LYS A 262 10.59 11.76 -7.50
C LYS A 262 10.75 13.16 -6.91
N LYS A 263 10.09 14.17 -7.47
CA LYS A 263 10.06 15.53 -6.93
C LYS A 263 9.34 15.53 -5.58
N LEU A 264 8.13 14.96 -5.53
CA LEU A 264 7.30 14.94 -4.32
C LEU A 264 7.98 14.18 -3.17
N GLN A 265 8.59 13.03 -3.43
CA GLN A 265 9.36 12.31 -2.40
C GLN A 265 10.49 13.19 -1.81
N HIS A 266 11.20 13.93 -2.67
CA HIS A 266 12.27 14.81 -2.23
C HIS A 266 11.73 15.98 -1.38
N GLU A 267 10.63 16.62 -1.80
CA GLU A 267 9.97 17.67 -1.02
C GLU A 267 9.47 17.15 0.34
N GLN A 268 8.98 15.91 0.41
CA GLN A 268 8.63 15.27 1.68
C GLN A 268 9.85 15.15 2.61
N LEU A 269 11.02 14.79 2.07
CA LEU A 269 12.26 14.76 2.84
C LEU A 269 12.68 16.16 3.29
N GLU A 270 12.68 17.14 2.41
CA GLU A 270 13.02 18.53 2.75
C GLU A 270 12.15 19.06 3.89
N ASN A 271 10.83 18.87 3.78
CA ASN A 271 9.88 19.28 4.81
C ASN A 271 10.11 18.57 6.15
N PHE A 272 10.42 17.27 6.12
CA PHE A 272 10.76 16.51 7.33
C PHE A 272 12.02 17.04 8.02
N PHE A 273 13.12 17.20 7.28
CA PHE A 273 14.38 17.68 7.84
C PHE A 273 14.32 19.14 8.29
N GLU A 274 13.53 19.98 7.62
CA GLU A 274 13.28 21.36 8.04
C GLU A 274 12.45 21.42 9.34
N SER A 275 11.40 20.60 9.47
CA SER A 275 10.63 20.48 10.72
C SER A 275 11.53 20.04 11.88
N GLU A 276 12.37 19.02 11.67
CA GLU A 276 13.31 18.53 12.67
C GLU A 276 14.36 19.59 13.08
N ARG A 277 14.83 20.40 12.12
CA ARG A 277 15.73 21.53 12.38
C ARG A 277 15.06 22.56 13.29
N GLN A 278 13.81 22.93 12.99
CA GLN A 278 13.05 23.92 13.77
C GLN A 278 12.82 23.43 15.20
N MET A 279 12.34 22.19 15.37
CA MET A 279 12.16 21.58 16.68
C MET A 279 13.47 21.54 17.49
N CYS A 280 14.59 21.18 16.86
CA CYS A 280 15.89 21.20 17.53
C CYS A 280 16.29 22.61 17.99
N ALA A 281 16.00 23.64 17.20
CA ALA A 281 16.30 25.02 17.57
C ALA A 281 15.48 25.48 18.80
N GLU A 282 14.20 25.12 18.83
CA GLU A 282 13.29 25.43 19.96
C GLU A 282 13.71 24.74 21.26
N CYS A 283 14.14 23.48 21.21
CA CYS A 283 14.67 22.76 22.37
C CYS A 283 15.90 23.47 22.96
N ARG A 284 16.82 23.98 22.11
CA ARG A 284 18.01 24.72 22.57
C ARG A 284 17.66 26.04 23.26
N THR A 285 16.63 26.74 22.77
CA THR A 285 16.17 27.98 23.40
C THR A 285 15.44 27.76 24.71
N SER A 286 14.79 26.61 24.88
CA SER A 286 13.97 26.30 26.05
C SER A 286 14.77 25.82 27.28
N GLY A 287 16.07 25.54 27.13
CA GLY A 287 16.96 25.17 28.24
C GLY A 287 16.67 23.82 28.90
N VAL A 288 15.77 23.01 28.32
CA VAL A 288 15.43 21.68 28.81
C VAL A 288 16.51 20.70 28.33
N VAL A 289 17.47 20.40 29.21
CA VAL A 289 18.44 19.31 29.02
C VAL A 289 18.05 18.21 30.01
N ASP A 290 16.95 17.49 29.74
CA ASP A 290 16.66 16.27 30.50
C ASP A 290 17.21 15.06 29.75
N GLY A 291 17.99 14.24 30.46
CA GLY A 291 18.64 13.02 29.95
C GLY A 291 17.68 11.84 29.75
N SER A 292 16.40 11.99 30.14
CA SER A 292 15.29 11.09 29.82
C SER A 292 14.91 11.09 28.32
N ALA A 293 15.53 11.95 27.51
CA ALA A 293 15.00 12.37 26.20
C ALA A 293 15.28 11.48 24.97
N ILE A 294 16.23 10.54 24.98
CA ILE A 294 16.61 9.84 23.73
C ILE A 294 15.49 8.90 23.25
N SER A 295 14.92 8.08 24.13
CA SER A 295 13.81 7.17 23.80
C SER A 295 12.56 7.94 23.37
N ASP A 296 12.29 9.07 24.02
CA ASP A 296 11.14 9.92 23.71
C ASP A 296 11.29 10.58 22.33
N VAL A 297 12.52 11.01 21.99
CA VAL A 297 12.84 11.55 20.66
C VAL A 297 12.69 10.48 19.58
N GLU A 298 13.20 9.27 19.81
CA GLU A 298 13.08 8.18 18.84
C GLU A 298 11.63 7.76 18.63
N SER A 299 10.88 7.54 19.70
CA SER A 299 9.45 7.20 19.64
C SER A 299 8.69 8.28 18.86
N ARG A 300 8.96 9.56 19.14
CA ARG A 300 8.39 10.68 18.38
C ARG A 300 8.76 10.63 16.90
N LEU A 301 10.01 10.34 16.54
CA LEU A 301 10.45 10.25 15.14
C LEU A 301 9.69 9.14 14.39
N TRP A 302 9.59 7.96 15.00
CA TRP A 302 8.83 6.85 14.42
C TRP A 302 7.36 7.20 14.27
N ASP A 303 6.75 7.91 15.22
CA ASP A 303 5.37 8.37 15.10
C ASP A 303 5.17 9.38 13.97
N VAL A 304 6.08 10.35 13.81
CA VAL A 304 6.05 11.29 12.69
C VAL A 304 6.19 10.55 11.35
N ILE A 305 7.13 9.61 11.27
CA ILE A 305 7.36 8.80 10.06
C ILE A 305 6.15 7.95 9.73
N ARG A 306 5.51 7.30 10.72
CA ARG A 306 4.30 6.49 10.57
C ARG A 306 3.13 7.31 10.04
N ARG A 307 2.94 8.51 10.59
CA ARG A 307 1.83 9.41 10.24
C ARG A 307 2.08 10.21 8.96
N THR A 308 3.22 10.00 8.31
CA THR A 308 3.55 10.60 7.01
C THR A 308 3.30 9.63 5.88
N CYS A 309 2.56 10.06 4.87
CA CYS A 309 2.23 9.26 3.69
C CYS A 309 3.36 9.35 2.66
N TRP A 310 4.44 8.60 2.88
CA TRP A 310 5.63 8.65 2.04
C TRP A 310 5.38 8.09 0.64
N VAL A 311 5.86 8.81 -0.38
CA VAL A 311 5.98 8.26 -1.73
C VAL A 311 7.14 7.27 -1.75
N THR A 312 6.85 5.98 -1.85
CA THR A 312 7.87 4.91 -1.84
C THR A 312 7.98 4.17 -3.16
N GLY A 313 7.03 4.36 -4.06
CA GLY A 313 7.06 3.65 -5.33
C GLY A 313 6.14 4.21 -6.40
N MET A 314 6.07 3.45 -7.47
CA MET A 314 5.17 3.64 -8.58
C MET A 314 4.62 2.29 -9.03
N ASP A 315 3.40 2.30 -9.53
CA ASP A 315 2.81 1.15 -10.19
C ASP A 315 2.55 1.44 -11.67
N PHE A 316 2.65 0.42 -12.51
CA PHE A 316 2.18 0.45 -13.89
C PHE A 316 0.87 -0.33 -13.99
N SER A 317 -0.22 0.38 -14.29
CA SER A 317 -1.59 -0.14 -14.20
C SER A 317 -2.53 0.57 -15.18
N GLY A 318 -3.80 0.20 -15.19
CA GLY A 318 -4.81 0.71 -16.12
C GLY A 318 -5.08 -0.24 -17.28
N TYR A 319 -5.87 0.18 -18.26
CA TYR A 319 -6.42 -0.75 -19.24
C TYR A 319 -5.34 -1.39 -20.13
N CYS A 320 -5.12 -2.69 -19.97
CA CYS A 320 -4.09 -3.46 -20.68
C CYS A 320 -4.29 -3.56 -22.21
N GLY A 321 -5.46 -3.15 -22.71
CA GLY A 321 -5.73 -3.01 -24.14
C GLY A 321 -5.18 -1.72 -24.78
N LYS A 322 -4.53 -0.83 -24.01
CA LYS A 322 -3.98 0.45 -24.48
C LYS A 322 -2.45 0.47 -24.38
N ASN A 323 -1.83 1.02 -25.43
CA ASN A 323 -0.39 1.28 -25.61
C ASN A 323 0.51 0.04 -25.38
N SER A 324 1.73 0.07 -25.92
CA SER A 324 2.72 -0.98 -25.67
C SER A 324 3.50 -0.70 -24.40
N PHE A 325 3.85 -1.74 -23.64
CA PHE A 325 4.72 -1.62 -22.47
C PHE A 325 6.06 -0.92 -22.81
N THR A 326 6.62 -1.17 -23.99
CA THR A 326 7.88 -0.57 -24.45
C THR A 326 7.89 0.97 -24.42
N GLU A 327 6.73 1.60 -24.61
CA GLU A 327 6.58 3.07 -24.57
C GLU A 327 6.84 3.65 -23.17
N PHE A 328 6.69 2.85 -22.12
CA PHE A 328 6.80 3.26 -20.73
C PHE A 328 8.16 2.91 -20.11
N VAL A 329 8.97 2.07 -20.78
CA VAL A 329 10.30 1.69 -20.32
C VAL A 329 11.17 2.91 -19.99
N PRO A 330 11.23 4.00 -20.80
CA PRO A 330 12.01 5.18 -20.44
C PRO A 330 11.59 5.81 -19.11
N ALA A 331 10.29 5.95 -18.86
CA ALA A 331 9.77 6.49 -17.62
C ALA A 331 10.10 5.56 -16.45
N LEU A 332 9.80 4.27 -16.57
CA LEU A 332 10.09 3.27 -15.54
C LEU A 332 11.60 3.15 -15.23
N SER A 333 12.46 3.30 -16.25
CA SER A 333 13.91 3.39 -16.09
C SER A 333 14.32 4.64 -15.31
N GLU A 334 13.67 5.79 -15.52
CA GLU A 334 13.90 7.00 -14.72
C GLU A 334 13.47 6.81 -13.25
N VAL A 335 12.36 6.11 -13.00
CA VAL A 335 11.88 5.81 -11.64
C VAL A 335 12.94 5.05 -10.84
N ARG A 336 13.57 4.04 -11.45
CA ARG A 336 14.68 3.28 -10.84
C ARG A 336 16.05 3.96 -10.95
N ARG A 337 16.20 5.05 -11.71
CA ARG A 337 17.50 5.71 -11.88
C ARG A 337 17.99 6.29 -10.55
N GLY A 338 19.20 5.90 -10.17
CA GLY A 338 19.73 5.99 -8.81
C GLY A 338 20.08 4.62 -8.21
N ARG A 339 19.64 3.51 -8.85
CA ARG A 339 19.92 2.12 -8.44
C ARG A 339 21.18 1.50 -9.06
N ASP A 340 21.59 1.93 -10.26
CA ASP A 340 22.68 1.26 -10.97
C ASP A 340 24.01 1.70 -10.37
N GLY A 341 24.71 0.79 -9.67
CA GLY A 341 26.08 0.98 -9.18
C GLY A 341 27.13 1.20 -10.27
N ASN A 342 26.72 1.39 -11.53
CA ASN A 342 27.59 1.91 -12.57
C ASN A 342 27.86 3.38 -12.26
N GLY A 343 29.14 3.72 -12.03
CA GLY A 343 29.65 5.03 -11.63
C GLY A 343 29.39 6.22 -12.57
N GLY A 344 28.20 6.33 -13.16
CA GLY A 344 27.61 7.59 -13.52
C GLY A 344 27.27 8.39 -12.26
N VAL A 345 27.27 9.72 -12.39
CA VAL A 345 26.93 10.65 -11.32
C VAL A 345 25.63 10.19 -10.66
N VAL A 346 25.72 9.64 -9.44
CA VAL A 346 24.58 9.33 -8.58
C VAL A 346 23.95 10.67 -8.22
N THR A 347 23.09 11.18 -9.11
CA THR A 347 22.25 12.31 -8.75
C THR A 347 21.23 11.76 -7.78
N ASN A 348 21.35 12.19 -6.52
CA ASN A 348 20.38 12.15 -5.43
C ASN A 348 19.02 11.55 -5.79
N ARG A 349 18.59 10.54 -5.01
CA ARG A 349 17.21 10.26 -4.58
C ARG A 349 17.11 8.76 -4.26
N SER A 350 16.68 8.42 -3.05
CA SER A 350 16.22 7.07 -2.73
C SER A 350 15.37 6.51 -3.87
N PRO A 351 15.71 5.35 -4.44
CA PRO A 351 14.99 4.84 -5.60
C PRO A 351 13.55 4.47 -5.21
N LEU A 352 12.59 4.86 -6.05
CA LEU A 352 11.19 4.48 -5.90
C LEU A 352 11.01 3.03 -6.35
N GLY A 353 10.35 2.20 -5.54
CA GLY A 353 9.95 0.84 -5.91
C GLY A 353 9.02 0.80 -7.13
N ILE A 354 9.06 -0.29 -7.90
CA ILE A 354 8.27 -0.46 -9.11
C ILE A 354 7.45 -1.73 -9.03
N THR A 355 6.13 -1.58 -9.08
CA THR A 355 5.17 -2.67 -9.24
C THR A 355 4.58 -2.63 -10.65
N ILE A 356 4.44 -3.77 -11.32
CA ILE A 356 3.85 -3.82 -12.67
C ILE A 356 2.70 -4.82 -12.67
N HIS A 357 1.51 -4.36 -13.05
CA HIS A 357 0.41 -5.24 -13.43
C HIS A 357 0.77 -5.94 -14.73
N ALA A 358 0.91 -7.27 -14.68
CA ALA A 358 1.39 -8.06 -15.80
C ALA A 358 0.56 -9.33 -15.97
N GLY A 359 0.51 -9.83 -17.20
CA GLY A 359 -0.27 -11.03 -17.51
C GLY A 359 -1.77 -10.86 -17.25
N GLU A 360 -2.32 -9.67 -17.41
CA GLU A 360 -3.78 -9.41 -17.28
C GLU A 360 -4.57 -9.80 -18.55
N LYS A 361 -3.86 -10.05 -19.65
CA LYS A 361 -4.39 -10.55 -20.93
C LYS A 361 -3.44 -11.63 -21.48
N PRO A 362 -3.92 -12.55 -22.35
CA PRO A 362 -3.07 -13.54 -23.01
C PRO A 362 -2.15 -12.88 -24.05
N ASP A 363 -1.01 -12.34 -23.60
CA ASP A 363 0.01 -11.67 -24.41
C ASP A 363 1.42 -12.04 -23.93
N THR A 364 1.93 -13.16 -24.44
CA THR A 364 3.26 -13.68 -24.09
C THR A 364 4.39 -12.73 -24.47
N ALA A 365 4.24 -11.97 -25.56
CA ALA A 365 5.29 -11.05 -26.02
C ALA A 365 5.46 -9.89 -25.05
N GLU A 366 4.36 -9.23 -24.66
CA GLU A 366 4.38 -8.17 -23.65
C GLU A 366 4.90 -8.70 -22.30
N LEU A 367 4.45 -9.88 -21.87
CA LEU A 367 4.93 -10.50 -20.63
C LEU A 367 6.46 -10.72 -20.67
N THR A 368 7.00 -11.22 -21.79
CA THR A 368 8.45 -11.41 -21.94
C THR A 368 9.22 -10.08 -21.88
N GLU A 369 8.68 -9.00 -22.43
CA GLU A 369 9.29 -7.66 -22.31
C GLU A 369 9.33 -7.20 -20.84
N ILE A 370 8.22 -7.37 -20.10
CA ILE A 370 8.15 -7.02 -18.68
C ILE A 370 9.09 -7.90 -17.84
N VAL A 371 9.18 -9.20 -18.14
CA VAL A 371 10.17 -10.12 -17.51
C VAL A 371 11.59 -9.70 -17.80
N GLY A 372 11.87 -9.18 -19.01
CA GLY A 372 13.15 -8.57 -19.35
C GLY A 372 13.45 -7.32 -18.50
N PHE A 373 12.43 -6.48 -18.24
CA PHE A 373 12.56 -5.28 -17.41
C PHE A 373 12.76 -5.57 -15.92
N ALA A 374 12.18 -6.66 -15.41
CA ALA A 374 12.27 -7.10 -14.01
C ALA A 374 11.75 -6.04 -13.01
N PRO A 375 10.43 -5.89 -12.83
CA PRO A 375 9.88 -5.06 -11.74
C PRO A 375 10.28 -5.59 -10.37
N ASP A 376 10.10 -4.77 -9.33
CA ASP A 376 10.37 -5.18 -7.96
C ASP A 376 9.25 -6.06 -7.41
N ARG A 377 8.01 -5.85 -7.86
CA ARG A 377 6.84 -6.66 -7.54
C ARG A 377 5.92 -6.83 -8.74
N TRP A 378 5.25 -7.97 -8.78
CA TRP A 378 4.33 -8.36 -9.85
C TRP A 378 2.88 -8.24 -9.39
N GLY A 379 2.05 -7.52 -10.14
CA GLY A 379 0.60 -7.51 -9.96
C GLY A 379 -0.06 -8.60 -10.81
N HIS A 380 -0.89 -9.42 -10.18
CA HIS A 380 -1.75 -10.45 -10.77
C HIS A 380 -1.04 -11.68 -11.38
N LEU A 381 -0.41 -11.55 -12.55
CA LEU A 381 0.12 -12.67 -13.35
C LEU A 381 -0.92 -13.75 -13.72
N VAL A 382 -2.15 -13.35 -14.07
CA VAL A 382 -3.25 -14.27 -14.42
C VAL A 382 -2.90 -15.18 -15.61
N PHE A 383 -2.44 -14.59 -16.69
CA PHE A 383 -2.07 -15.25 -17.93
C PHE A 383 -0.54 -15.29 -18.03
N THR A 384 0.04 -16.46 -17.77
CA THR A 384 1.48 -16.70 -17.87
C THR A 384 1.76 -17.95 -18.71
N ASP A 385 2.93 -17.98 -19.34
CA ASP A 385 3.49 -19.20 -19.94
C ASP A 385 4.60 -19.79 -19.04
N PRO A 386 4.92 -21.10 -19.18
CA PRO A 386 5.90 -21.76 -18.33
C PRO A 386 7.30 -21.14 -18.36
N ALA A 387 7.74 -20.50 -19.45
CA ALA A 387 9.08 -19.95 -19.56
C ALA A 387 9.22 -18.63 -18.78
N ASN A 388 8.24 -17.73 -18.94
CA ASN A 388 8.18 -16.49 -18.19
C ASN A 388 7.95 -16.75 -16.69
N LEU A 389 6.99 -17.62 -16.33
CA LEU A 389 6.72 -17.94 -14.92
C LEU A 389 7.95 -18.52 -14.21
N LYS A 390 8.67 -19.43 -14.86
CA LYS A 390 9.92 -19.99 -14.35
C LYS A 390 10.97 -18.90 -14.07
N THR A 391 11.09 -17.91 -14.94
CA THR A 391 12.05 -16.81 -14.76
C THR A 391 11.68 -15.94 -13.55
N ILE A 392 10.38 -15.69 -13.36
CA ILE A 392 9.86 -14.92 -12.23
C ILE A 392 10.09 -15.67 -10.90
N THR A 393 9.75 -16.96 -10.83
CA THR A 393 9.94 -17.76 -9.61
C THR A 393 11.41 -17.99 -9.27
N ALA A 394 12.28 -18.13 -10.27
CA ALA A 394 13.73 -18.22 -10.06
C ALA A 394 14.33 -16.96 -9.44
N ARG A 395 13.81 -15.78 -9.78
CA ARG A 395 14.19 -14.51 -9.13
C ARG A 395 13.58 -14.35 -7.73
N TYR A 396 12.59 -15.19 -7.40
CA TYR A 396 11.81 -15.12 -6.17
C TYR A 396 11.16 -13.76 -5.96
N ASP A 397 10.70 -13.14 -7.05
CA ASP A 397 10.06 -11.84 -7.00
C ASP A 397 8.71 -11.93 -6.26
N PRO A 398 8.34 -10.92 -5.45
CA PRO A 398 7.01 -10.83 -4.84
C PRO A 398 5.90 -10.77 -5.90
N ILE A 399 4.84 -11.58 -5.70
CA ILE A 399 3.66 -11.63 -6.56
C ILE A 399 2.42 -11.28 -5.73
N GLU A 400 1.73 -10.23 -6.12
CA GLU A 400 0.46 -9.77 -5.55
C GLU A 400 -0.70 -10.45 -6.27
N LEU A 401 -1.56 -11.14 -5.52
CA LEU A 401 -2.75 -11.82 -6.01
C LEU A 401 -3.99 -11.19 -5.39
N CYS A 402 -5.04 -11.03 -6.19
CA CYS A 402 -6.32 -10.48 -5.74
C CYS A 402 -7.38 -11.45 -6.26
N LEU A 403 -7.92 -12.33 -5.41
CA LEU A 403 -8.72 -13.47 -5.86
C LEU A 403 -10.04 -13.01 -6.48
N SER A 404 -10.75 -12.04 -5.89
CA SER A 404 -11.99 -11.53 -6.49
C SER A 404 -11.76 -10.96 -7.89
N SER A 405 -10.78 -10.05 -8.03
CA SER A 405 -10.38 -9.45 -9.30
C SER A 405 -9.95 -10.51 -10.32
N ASN A 406 -9.07 -11.44 -9.93
CA ASN A 406 -8.56 -12.50 -10.80
C ASN A 406 -9.67 -13.47 -11.25
N LEU A 407 -10.62 -13.82 -10.37
CA LEU A 407 -11.77 -14.67 -10.72
C LEU A 407 -12.66 -14.00 -11.76
N LEU A 408 -12.93 -12.71 -11.59
CA LEU A 408 -13.78 -11.94 -12.49
C LEU A 408 -13.13 -11.70 -13.85
N THR A 409 -11.84 -11.38 -13.86
CA THR A 409 -11.11 -10.92 -15.06
C THR A 409 -10.24 -11.98 -15.73
N GLY A 410 -9.94 -13.09 -15.05
CA GLY A 410 -9.08 -14.17 -15.55
C GLY A 410 -9.80 -15.34 -16.20
N GLY A 411 -11.14 -15.38 -16.13
CA GLY A 411 -11.93 -16.45 -16.75
C GLY A 411 -11.93 -17.78 -16.00
N TYR A 412 -11.56 -17.77 -14.73
CA TYR A 412 -11.70 -18.94 -13.87
C TYR A 412 -13.18 -19.22 -13.59
N SER A 413 -13.59 -20.48 -13.65
CA SER A 413 -14.96 -20.88 -13.31
C SER A 413 -15.21 -20.93 -11.80
N SER A 414 -14.14 -21.01 -11.01
CA SER A 414 -14.19 -21.18 -9.56
C SER A 414 -12.80 -20.91 -8.96
N VAL A 415 -12.75 -20.71 -7.63
CA VAL A 415 -11.50 -20.39 -6.91
C VAL A 415 -10.49 -21.54 -6.96
N GLU A 416 -10.93 -22.79 -6.95
CA GLU A 416 -10.05 -23.98 -6.96
C GLU A 416 -9.18 -24.07 -8.23
N LYS A 417 -9.59 -23.39 -9.31
CA LYS A 417 -8.90 -23.34 -10.60
C LYS A 417 -8.04 -22.11 -10.80
N HIS A 418 -7.94 -21.23 -9.79
CA HIS A 418 -7.09 -20.05 -9.84
C HIS A 418 -5.62 -20.44 -10.10
N HIS A 419 -4.85 -19.56 -10.74
CA HIS A 419 -3.47 -19.84 -11.16
C HIS A 419 -2.46 -19.94 -10.01
N LEU A 420 -2.88 -19.74 -8.76
CA LEU A 420 -2.06 -19.97 -7.57
C LEU A 420 -1.37 -21.35 -7.58
N THR A 421 -2.08 -22.41 -8.02
CA THR A 421 -1.48 -23.76 -8.14
C THR A 421 -0.31 -23.78 -9.12
N GLN A 422 -0.37 -23.00 -10.21
CA GLN A 422 0.69 -22.92 -11.20
C GLN A 422 1.92 -22.21 -10.63
N ILE A 423 1.72 -21.10 -9.91
CA ILE A 423 2.79 -20.35 -9.22
C ILE A 423 3.47 -21.23 -8.17
N MET A 424 2.69 -21.91 -7.32
CA MET A 424 3.23 -22.81 -6.30
C MET A 424 4.04 -23.95 -6.90
N SER A 425 3.50 -24.57 -7.96
CA SER A 425 4.16 -25.67 -8.67
C SER A 425 5.48 -25.21 -9.31
N ALA A 426 5.50 -24.03 -9.93
CA ALA A 426 6.71 -23.43 -10.50
C ALA A 426 7.78 -23.13 -9.43
N GLN A 427 7.38 -22.63 -8.26
CA GLN A 427 8.29 -22.43 -7.14
C GLN A 427 8.86 -23.75 -6.62
N GLN A 428 8.03 -24.77 -6.44
CA GLN A 428 8.47 -26.07 -5.95
C GLN A 428 9.43 -26.78 -6.92
N GLN A 429 9.22 -26.64 -8.22
CA GLN A 429 10.15 -27.14 -9.24
C GLN A 429 11.50 -26.42 -9.16
N GLU A 430 11.50 -25.12 -8.90
CA GLU A 430 12.73 -24.35 -8.72
C GLU A 430 13.45 -24.74 -7.41
N TRP A 431 12.70 -24.96 -6.34
CA TRP A 431 13.25 -25.52 -5.09
C TRP A 431 13.85 -26.91 -5.29
N GLY A 432 13.17 -27.80 -6.01
CA GLY A 432 13.63 -29.16 -6.26
C GLY A 432 14.88 -29.26 -7.13
N ARG A 433 15.19 -28.24 -7.92
CA ARG A 433 16.51 -28.15 -8.58
C ARG A 433 17.65 -27.80 -7.64
N ASN A 434 17.35 -27.18 -6.51
CA ASN A 434 18.33 -26.75 -5.51
C ASN A 434 18.57 -27.80 -4.42
N VAL A 435 17.88 -28.95 -4.45
CA VAL A 435 17.97 -30.02 -3.43
C VAL A 435 18.18 -31.36 -4.13
N GLU A 436 19.21 -32.13 -3.75
CA GLU A 436 19.58 -33.40 -4.39
C GLU A 436 18.53 -34.52 -4.23
N ASP A 437 17.61 -34.40 -3.27
CA ASP A 437 16.54 -35.35 -2.97
C ASP A 437 15.18 -34.63 -2.89
N VAL A 438 14.36 -34.63 -3.96
CA VAL A 438 12.96 -34.15 -3.88
C VAL A 438 11.96 -35.21 -4.32
N ARG A 439 11.02 -35.47 -3.40
CA ARG A 439 10.00 -36.52 -3.37
C ARG A 439 8.73 -36.14 -4.12
N GLU A 440 7.94 -37.15 -4.49
CA GLU A 440 6.69 -37.10 -5.28
C GLU A 440 5.46 -36.46 -4.60
N ASN A 441 5.57 -35.76 -3.46
CA ASN A 441 4.41 -35.15 -2.80
C ASN A 441 4.58 -33.63 -2.66
N THR A 442 3.83 -32.87 -3.46
CA THR A 442 3.64 -31.43 -3.30
C THR A 442 2.87 -31.15 -2.00
N PRO A 443 3.46 -30.45 -1.01
CA PRO A 443 2.73 -30.05 0.19
C PRO A 443 1.68 -28.97 -0.14
N ARG A 444 0.56 -28.99 0.57
CA ARG A 444 -0.46 -27.95 0.48
C ARG A 444 0.06 -26.64 1.08
N LEU A 445 -0.51 -25.51 0.66
CA LEU A 445 -0.14 -24.20 1.18
C LEU A 445 -0.40 -24.10 2.68
N ILE A 446 -1.53 -24.64 3.16
CA ILE A 446 -1.87 -24.64 4.58
C ILE A 446 -0.85 -25.40 5.42
N ASP A 447 -0.34 -26.53 4.92
CA ASP A 447 0.65 -27.35 5.64
C ASP A 447 1.99 -26.59 5.76
N ILE A 448 2.39 -25.86 4.72
CA ILE A 448 3.55 -24.96 4.74
C ILE A 448 3.35 -23.82 5.74
N LEU A 449 2.15 -23.21 5.76
CA LEU A 449 1.81 -22.07 6.62
C LEU A 449 1.66 -22.45 8.10
N LEU A 450 1.60 -23.73 8.44
CA LEU A 450 1.55 -24.22 9.81
C LEU A 450 2.89 -24.81 10.30
N ASP A 451 3.84 -25.03 9.40
CA ASP A 451 5.19 -25.51 9.72
C ASP A 451 6.13 -24.32 10.03
N SER A 452 6.59 -24.25 11.28
CA SER A 452 7.45 -23.13 11.74
C SER A 452 8.83 -23.10 11.07
N VAL A 453 9.36 -24.26 10.62
CA VAL A 453 10.63 -24.32 9.89
C VAL A 453 10.44 -23.78 8.47
N GLN A 454 9.36 -24.19 7.79
CA GLN A 454 9.05 -23.70 6.44
C GLN A 454 8.77 -22.19 6.44
N LEU A 455 8.00 -21.70 7.43
CA LEU A 455 7.73 -20.26 7.60
C LEU A 455 9.01 -19.45 7.83
N ALA A 456 9.90 -19.94 8.69
CA ALA A 456 11.19 -19.30 8.95
C ALA A 456 12.04 -19.20 7.68
N GLU A 457 12.06 -20.27 6.87
CA GLU A 457 12.83 -20.32 5.63
C GLU A 457 12.22 -19.42 4.54
N ALA A 458 10.89 -19.42 4.40
CA ALA A 458 10.19 -18.49 3.53
C ALA A 458 10.52 -17.03 3.92
N MET A 459 10.46 -16.69 5.21
CA MET A 459 10.80 -15.35 5.69
C MET A 459 12.27 -14.99 5.38
N ARG A 460 13.22 -15.90 5.61
CA ARG A 460 14.64 -15.68 5.23
C ARG A 460 14.79 -15.38 3.74
N CYS A 461 14.13 -16.14 2.89
CA CYS A 461 14.16 -15.92 1.45
C CYS A 461 13.53 -14.58 1.05
N ARG A 462 12.40 -14.20 1.65
CA ARG A 462 11.75 -12.89 1.41
C ARG A 462 12.61 -11.73 1.87
N VAL A 463 13.26 -11.84 3.03
CA VAL A 463 14.23 -10.85 3.52
C VAL A 463 15.45 -10.79 2.59
N LYS A 464 16.03 -11.94 2.20
CA LYS A 464 17.13 -11.98 1.22
C LYS A 464 16.74 -11.26 -0.07
N ARG A 465 15.53 -11.51 -0.60
CA ARG A 465 15.02 -10.86 -1.81
C ARG A 465 14.82 -9.35 -1.63
N ARG A 466 14.31 -8.91 -0.48
CA ARG A 466 14.19 -7.48 -0.12
C ARG A 466 15.56 -6.79 -0.07
N LEU A 467 16.58 -7.47 0.44
CA LEU A 467 17.90 -6.87 0.68
C LEU A 467 18.85 -6.94 -0.51
N ILE A 468 18.58 -7.79 -1.51
CA ILE A 468 19.45 -7.92 -2.69
C ILE A 468 19.66 -6.59 -3.41
N PHE A 469 18.68 -5.68 -3.33
CA PHE A 469 18.77 -4.35 -3.92
C PHE A 469 19.87 -3.48 -3.31
N TRP A 470 20.25 -3.74 -2.07
CA TRP A 470 21.26 -2.97 -1.34
C TRP A 470 22.64 -3.63 -1.38
N LYS A 471 22.71 -4.94 -1.64
CA LYS A 471 23.98 -5.67 -1.63
C LYS A 471 24.71 -5.51 -2.97
N GLU A 472 25.97 -5.11 -2.91
CA GLU A 472 26.85 -5.03 -4.09
C GLU A 472 27.23 -6.42 -4.62
N THR A 473 27.20 -7.46 -3.77
CA THR A 473 27.63 -8.79 -4.15
C THR A 473 26.52 -9.57 -4.85
N SER A 474 26.90 -10.22 -5.95
CA SER A 474 26.11 -11.26 -6.59
C SER A 474 26.10 -12.54 -5.73
N ASP A 475 25.56 -12.48 -4.51
CA ASP A 475 25.17 -13.66 -3.69
C ASP A 475 24.02 -14.47 -4.36
N ASN A 476 23.90 -14.36 -5.68
CA ASN A 476 23.06 -15.14 -6.58
C ASN A 476 23.55 -16.59 -6.71
N GLU A 477 24.72 -16.96 -6.20
CA GLU A 477 25.20 -18.35 -6.29
C GLU A 477 24.36 -19.31 -5.44
N GLU A 478 23.82 -18.86 -4.30
CA GLU A 478 22.84 -19.64 -3.55
C GLU A 478 21.42 -19.23 -3.93
N GLY A 479 20.73 -20.06 -4.72
CA GLY A 479 19.31 -19.90 -5.03
C GLY A 479 18.42 -19.84 -3.77
N TYR A 480 17.16 -19.46 -3.94
CA TYR A 480 16.20 -19.36 -2.84
C TYR A 480 15.72 -20.76 -2.41
N LYS A 481 16.10 -21.18 -1.20
CA LYS A 481 15.87 -22.54 -0.68
C LYS A 481 14.52 -22.69 0.04
N THR A 482 13.42 -22.32 -0.63
CA THR A 482 12.07 -22.43 -0.05
C THR A 482 11.05 -23.04 -1.02
N THR A 483 10.16 -23.88 -0.46
CA THR A 483 9.00 -24.46 -1.16
C THR A 483 7.86 -23.45 -1.32
N MET A 484 7.85 -22.37 -0.53
CA MET A 484 6.78 -21.40 -0.50
C MET A 484 7.00 -20.31 -1.54
N ALA A 485 6.03 -20.12 -2.43
CA ALA A 485 6.04 -19.03 -3.38
C ALA A 485 6.06 -17.66 -2.67
N ASN A 486 6.73 -16.69 -3.27
CA ASN A 486 6.80 -15.32 -2.74
C ASN A 486 5.51 -14.54 -3.08
N ILE A 487 4.39 -14.97 -2.50
CA ILE A 487 3.05 -14.44 -2.80
C ILE A 487 2.47 -13.63 -1.65
N SER A 488 1.57 -12.70 -1.99
CA SER A 488 0.72 -11.94 -1.09
C SER A 488 -0.69 -11.82 -1.66
N PHE A 489 -1.69 -11.67 -0.78
CA PHE A 489 -3.10 -11.50 -1.16
C PHE A 489 -3.58 -10.12 -0.74
N ASN A 490 -4.26 -9.43 -1.66
CA ASN A 490 -4.66 -8.03 -1.53
C ASN A 490 -6.06 -7.83 -2.12
N THR A 491 -6.68 -6.68 -1.86
CA THR A 491 -8.07 -6.44 -2.31
C THR A 491 -8.18 -6.07 -3.78
N ASP A 492 -7.32 -5.17 -4.29
CA ASP A 492 -7.42 -4.54 -5.62
C ASP A 492 -8.79 -3.91 -5.89
N ASP A 493 -8.90 -2.58 -5.97
CA ASP A 493 -10.17 -1.90 -6.28
C ASP A 493 -11.38 -2.37 -5.44
N ARG A 494 -11.20 -2.51 -4.12
CA ARG A 494 -12.20 -3.08 -3.19
C ARG A 494 -13.64 -2.57 -3.32
N GLY A 495 -13.82 -1.31 -3.68
CA GLY A 495 -15.13 -0.67 -3.83
C GLY A 495 -15.83 -1.09 -5.12
N VAL A 496 -15.07 -1.38 -6.17
CA VAL A 496 -15.58 -1.89 -7.45
C VAL A 496 -16.01 -3.35 -7.31
N PHE A 497 -15.21 -4.18 -6.63
CA PHE A 497 -15.51 -5.60 -6.42
C PHE A 497 -16.36 -5.89 -5.17
N GLU A 498 -16.66 -4.88 -4.36
CA GLU A 498 -17.41 -5.00 -3.10
C GLU A 498 -16.85 -6.09 -2.19
N THR A 499 -15.54 -6.02 -1.94
CA THR A 499 -14.83 -6.98 -1.09
C THR A 499 -14.03 -6.29 0.01
N SER A 500 -13.46 -7.09 0.90
CA SER A 500 -12.59 -6.72 1.99
C SER A 500 -11.39 -7.67 2.02
N LEU A 501 -10.33 -7.28 2.72
CA LEU A 501 -9.14 -8.15 2.80
C LEU A 501 -9.44 -9.42 3.61
N THR A 502 -10.35 -9.35 4.59
CA THR A 502 -10.86 -10.54 5.28
C THR A 502 -11.54 -11.50 4.31
N GLU A 503 -12.43 -11.00 3.44
CA GLU A 503 -13.13 -11.83 2.45
C GLU A 503 -12.18 -12.42 1.40
N GLU A 504 -11.18 -11.67 0.93
CA GLU A 504 -10.12 -12.18 0.04
C GLU A 504 -9.37 -13.36 0.67
N LEU A 505 -9.02 -13.25 1.96
CA LEU A 505 -8.33 -14.29 2.70
C LEU A 505 -9.24 -15.50 2.99
N GLN A 506 -10.52 -15.27 3.26
CA GLN A 506 -11.50 -16.35 3.41
C GLN A 506 -11.76 -17.06 2.08
N LEU A 507 -11.77 -16.33 0.97
CA LEU A 507 -11.89 -16.90 -0.37
C LEU A 507 -10.69 -17.81 -0.69
N LEU A 508 -9.48 -17.45 -0.24
CA LEU A 508 -8.30 -18.31 -0.35
C LEU A 508 -8.49 -19.67 0.34
N LEU A 509 -9.18 -19.72 1.50
CA LEU A 509 -9.41 -20.99 2.21
C LEU A 509 -10.18 -22.02 1.37
N HIS A 510 -10.94 -21.57 0.37
CA HIS A 510 -11.67 -22.42 -0.56
C HIS A 510 -10.81 -22.89 -1.76
N HIS A 511 -9.57 -22.40 -1.88
CA HIS A 511 -8.67 -22.83 -2.94
C HIS A 511 -8.16 -24.27 -2.70
N SER A 512 -7.94 -25.03 -3.78
CA SER A 512 -7.50 -26.44 -3.72
C SER A 512 -6.18 -26.65 -2.96
N THR A 513 -5.32 -25.63 -2.91
CA THR A 513 -4.05 -25.63 -2.14
C THR A 513 -4.24 -25.47 -0.64
N MET A 514 -5.43 -25.11 -0.16
CA MET A 514 -5.76 -25.06 1.28
C MET A 514 -6.41 -26.38 1.75
N GLY A 515 -6.99 -27.16 0.84
CA GLY A 515 -7.57 -28.48 1.10
C GLY A 515 -9.04 -28.43 1.57
N GLU A 516 -9.77 -29.52 1.37
CA GLU A 516 -11.18 -29.63 1.79
C GLU A 516 -11.32 -29.62 3.33
N ASP A 517 -10.35 -30.20 4.05
CA ASP A 517 -10.34 -30.37 5.51
C ASP A 517 -9.94 -29.11 6.29
N CYS A 518 -10.16 -27.90 5.73
CA CYS A 518 -9.93 -26.64 6.43
C CYS A 518 -11.03 -26.36 7.50
N ASP A 519 -11.54 -27.41 8.16
CA ASP A 519 -12.63 -27.35 9.14
C ASP A 519 -12.18 -26.81 10.50
N ASP A 520 -10.86 -26.83 10.79
CA ASP A 520 -10.32 -26.20 11.99
C ASP A 520 -10.15 -24.69 11.75
N ALA A 521 -11.14 -23.92 12.21
CA ALA A 521 -11.14 -22.47 12.13
C ALA A 521 -9.90 -21.83 12.79
N ALA A 522 -9.39 -22.38 13.90
CA ALA A 522 -8.24 -21.82 14.60
C ALA A 522 -6.94 -22.02 13.80
N LEU A 523 -6.76 -23.20 13.19
CA LEU A 523 -5.62 -23.45 12.29
C LEU A 523 -5.70 -22.58 11.03
N SER A 524 -6.90 -22.41 10.48
CA SER A 524 -7.14 -21.54 9.31
C SER A 524 -6.73 -20.11 9.60
N VAL A 525 -7.18 -19.54 10.72
CA VAL A 525 -6.84 -18.18 11.13
C VAL A 525 -5.33 -18.03 11.38
N ARG A 526 -4.68 -19.02 12.00
CA ARG A 526 -3.23 -19.02 12.19
C ARG A 526 -2.47 -19.04 10.86
N ALA A 527 -2.92 -19.84 9.89
CA ALA A 527 -2.32 -19.90 8.57
C ALA A 527 -2.46 -18.56 7.83
N LEU A 528 -3.64 -17.94 7.87
CA LEU A 528 -3.88 -16.62 7.27
C LEU A 528 -3.02 -15.52 7.94
N TRP A 529 -2.87 -15.56 9.27
CA TRP A 529 -1.96 -14.66 9.99
C TRP A 529 -0.51 -14.86 9.54
N ALA A 530 -0.03 -16.09 9.44
CA ALA A 530 1.34 -16.36 9.03
C ALA A 530 1.61 -15.88 7.60
N LEU A 531 0.64 -16.06 6.70
CA LEU A 531 0.67 -15.57 5.33
C LEU A 531 0.75 -14.04 5.27
N GLN A 532 -0.07 -13.34 6.06
CA GLN A 532 -0.07 -11.88 6.14
C GLN A 532 1.22 -11.33 6.76
N ARG A 533 1.78 -12.01 7.77
CA ARG A 533 3.10 -11.67 8.34
C ARG A 533 4.22 -11.78 7.30
N LEU A 534 4.17 -12.82 6.47
CA LEU A 534 5.12 -13.02 5.37
C LEU A 534 4.99 -11.97 4.25
N THR A 535 3.88 -11.23 4.16
CA THR A 535 3.70 -10.12 3.21
C THR A 535 4.45 -8.85 3.63
N VAL A 536 4.74 -8.65 4.92
CA VAL A 536 5.39 -7.41 5.43
C VAL A 536 6.69 -7.05 4.69
N PRO A 537 7.62 -7.98 4.38
CA PRO A 537 8.83 -7.67 3.63
C PRO A 537 8.61 -7.14 2.20
N HIS A 538 7.41 -7.28 1.63
CA HIS A 538 7.10 -6.84 0.26
C HIS A 538 6.90 -5.33 0.18
N ALA A 539 6.57 -4.66 1.28
CA ALA A 539 6.36 -3.21 1.26
C ALA A 539 7.63 -2.48 0.83
N PHE A 540 7.52 -1.43 0.02
CA PHE A 540 8.72 -0.71 -0.41
C PHE A 540 9.37 0.02 0.77
N THR A 541 10.70 -0.10 0.85
CA THR A 541 11.52 0.53 1.90
C THR A 541 11.29 2.04 1.90
N LEU A 542 11.20 2.63 3.09
CA LEU A 542 11.24 4.08 3.26
C LEU A 542 12.51 4.69 2.62
N PRO A 543 12.48 5.99 2.27
CA PRO A 543 13.71 6.70 1.91
C PRO A 543 14.82 6.45 2.95
N LEU A 544 16.00 6.02 2.47
CA LEU A 544 17.12 5.69 3.36
C LEU A 544 17.59 6.90 4.16
N GLU A 545 17.34 8.12 3.68
CA GLU A 545 17.62 9.38 4.39
C GLU A 545 16.94 9.41 5.75
N LEU A 546 15.70 8.92 5.84
CA LEU A 546 14.92 8.86 7.08
C LEU A 546 15.50 7.82 8.02
N LEU A 547 15.75 6.61 7.50
CA LEU A 547 16.25 5.49 8.29
C LEU A 547 17.66 5.80 8.83
N TYR A 548 18.51 6.39 8.00
CA TYR A 548 19.82 6.89 8.40
C TYR A 548 19.70 7.95 9.50
N TYR A 549 18.80 8.91 9.36
CA TYR A 549 18.60 9.94 10.35
C TYR A 549 18.08 9.39 11.69
N VAL A 550 17.11 8.47 11.68
CA VAL A 550 16.65 7.79 12.90
C VAL A 550 17.79 7.02 13.56
N LYS A 551 18.56 6.27 12.78
CA LYS A 551 19.73 5.52 13.28
C LYS A 551 20.76 6.43 13.94
N GLN A 552 21.03 7.61 13.37
CA GLN A 552 21.92 8.60 13.99
C GLN A 552 21.37 9.12 15.33
N ARG A 553 20.04 9.34 15.42
CA ARG A 553 19.40 9.89 16.63
C ARG A 553 19.29 8.91 17.79
N HIS A 554 19.25 7.60 17.52
CA HIS A 554 19.23 6.55 18.55
C HIS A 554 20.51 6.54 19.42
N GLY A 555 21.65 7.04 18.91
CA GLY A 555 22.94 6.97 19.61
C GLY A 555 23.60 5.59 19.51
N ALA A 556 24.93 5.56 19.63
CA ALA A 556 25.78 4.43 19.25
C ALA A 556 25.76 3.24 20.22
N PRO A 557 25.31 2.03 19.81
CA PRO A 557 25.84 0.79 20.35
C PRO A 557 27.29 0.55 19.87
N ASN A 558 28.12 -0.08 20.71
CA ASN A 558 29.58 -0.23 20.56
C ASN A 558 30.09 -1.10 19.37
N ASP A 559 29.38 -1.19 18.25
CA ASP A 559 29.73 -2.07 17.13
C ASP A 559 30.48 -1.39 15.98
N GLU A 560 31.27 -2.21 15.29
CA GLU A 560 32.28 -1.80 14.32
C GLU A 560 31.71 -1.20 13.02
N THR A 561 30.44 -1.52 12.71
CA THR A 561 29.67 -1.00 11.57
C THR A 561 29.50 0.53 11.62
N GLU A 562 29.57 1.14 12.81
CA GLU A 562 29.25 2.57 13.00
C GLU A 562 30.42 3.54 12.79
N ARG A 563 31.66 3.09 12.54
CA ARG A 563 32.78 4.02 12.22
C ARG A 563 32.51 4.86 10.96
N GLN A 564 31.58 4.44 10.09
CA GLN A 564 31.15 5.20 8.92
C GLN A 564 30.09 6.27 9.23
N LEU A 565 29.43 6.22 10.39
CA LEU A 565 28.44 7.21 10.83
C LEU A 565 29.15 8.36 11.57
N GLU A 566 29.87 9.21 10.84
CA GLU A 566 30.53 10.38 11.44
C GLU A 566 29.51 11.25 12.21
N ALA A 567 29.82 11.58 13.46
CA ALA A 567 29.04 12.57 14.22
C ALA A 567 29.05 13.89 13.44
N CYS A 568 27.88 14.30 12.96
CA CYS A 568 27.74 15.50 12.16
C CYS A 568 28.06 16.75 12.99
N SER A 569 29.02 17.55 12.52
CA SER A 569 29.39 18.83 13.14
C SER A 569 28.49 20.00 12.72
N CYS A 570 27.57 19.81 11.77
CA CYS A 570 26.63 20.86 11.34
C CYS A 570 25.69 21.30 12.48
N CYS A 571 25.43 20.41 13.45
CA CYS A 571 24.59 20.69 14.60
C CYS A 571 25.14 20.00 15.85
N SER A 572 25.27 20.73 16.96
CA SER A 572 25.66 20.21 18.28
C SER A 572 24.64 19.26 18.96
N CYS A 573 23.70 18.67 18.22
CA CYS A 573 22.56 17.91 18.78
C CYS A 573 22.61 16.39 18.56
N GLY A 574 23.70 15.86 18.00
CA GLY A 574 23.85 14.41 17.76
C GLY A 574 23.24 13.86 16.46
N GLY A 575 22.63 14.70 15.62
CA GLY A 575 22.10 14.29 14.31
C GLY A 575 22.23 15.40 13.26
N CYS A 576 22.26 15.02 11.98
CA CYS A 576 22.31 15.98 10.88
C CYS A 576 20.89 16.38 10.41
N HIS A 577 20.53 17.66 10.54
CA HIS A 577 19.26 18.19 10.00
C HIS A 577 19.35 18.73 8.57
N HIS A 578 20.48 18.53 7.91
CA HIS A 578 20.70 19.03 6.55
C HIS A 578 20.58 17.86 5.58
N LEU A 579 19.47 17.81 4.84
CA LEU A 579 19.20 16.76 3.85
C LEU A 579 20.39 16.56 2.90
N LEU A 580 20.94 17.63 2.32
CA LEU A 580 22.11 17.54 1.43
C LEU A 580 23.33 16.85 2.07
N HIS A 581 23.53 17.04 3.37
CA HIS A 581 24.62 16.37 4.06
C HIS A 581 24.27 14.91 4.36
N VAL A 582 23.03 14.61 4.75
CA VAL A 582 22.56 13.22 4.88
C VAL A 582 22.71 12.46 3.57
N GLU A 583 22.27 13.04 2.45
CA GLU A 583 22.45 12.48 1.09
C GLU A 583 23.94 12.24 0.78
N SER A 584 24.80 13.20 1.09
CA SER A 584 26.25 13.05 0.88
C SER A 584 26.87 11.95 1.74
N GLN A 585 26.35 11.70 2.95
CA GLN A 585 26.82 10.61 3.80
C GLN A 585 26.29 9.26 3.32
N LEU A 586 25.02 9.18 2.90
CA LEU A 586 24.44 7.97 2.31
C LEU A 586 25.24 7.49 1.10
N GLN A 587 25.73 8.40 0.25
CA GLN A 587 26.55 8.07 -0.91
C GLN A 587 27.88 7.37 -0.56
N LYS A 588 28.34 7.48 0.69
CA LYS A 588 29.57 6.83 1.17
C LYS A 588 29.31 5.50 1.85
N LEU A 589 28.05 5.15 2.12
CA LEU A 589 27.70 3.92 2.81
C LEU A 589 27.92 2.72 1.90
N SER A 590 28.44 1.65 2.49
CA SER A 590 28.48 0.36 1.80
C SER A 590 27.07 -0.22 1.64
N GLY A 591 26.89 -1.06 0.64
CA GLY A 591 25.62 -1.78 0.44
C GLY A 591 25.14 -2.58 1.67
N ALA A 592 26.06 -3.09 2.49
CA ALA A 592 25.74 -3.77 3.74
C ALA A 592 25.06 -2.84 4.76
N VAL A 593 25.53 -1.60 4.89
CA VAL A 593 24.92 -0.61 5.80
C VAL A 593 23.53 -0.19 5.30
N CYS A 594 23.34 -0.03 3.99
CA CYS A 594 22.02 0.23 3.41
C CYS A 594 21.05 -0.94 3.66
N ALA A 595 21.54 -2.18 3.58
CA ALA A 595 20.75 -3.36 3.92
C ALA A 595 20.34 -3.35 5.40
N ASP A 596 21.25 -2.98 6.31
CA ASP A 596 20.96 -2.88 7.75
C ASP A 596 19.89 -1.82 8.05
N LEU A 597 19.94 -0.66 7.38
CA LEU A 597 18.90 0.37 7.50
C LEU A 597 17.54 -0.16 7.03
N SER A 598 17.50 -0.85 5.89
CA SER A 598 16.28 -1.49 5.38
C SER A 598 15.75 -2.59 6.31
N CYS A 599 16.63 -3.30 7.02
CA CYS A 599 16.26 -4.26 8.06
C CYS A 599 15.68 -3.59 9.31
N MET A 600 16.23 -2.45 9.72
CA MET A 600 15.71 -1.68 10.86
C MET A 600 14.25 -1.28 10.65
N GLU A 601 13.87 -0.82 9.45
CA GLU A 601 12.46 -0.55 9.13
C GLU A 601 11.62 -1.84 9.18
N LEU A 602 12.13 -2.94 8.65
CA LEU A 602 11.39 -4.20 8.63
C LEU A 602 11.09 -4.71 10.05
N GLU A 603 12.03 -4.58 10.98
CA GLU A 603 11.82 -4.91 12.38
C GLU A 603 10.72 -4.05 12.99
N TRP A 604 10.74 -2.74 12.75
CA TRP A 604 9.72 -1.81 13.22
C TRP A 604 8.30 -2.12 12.67
N LEU A 605 8.21 -2.49 11.39
CA LEU A 605 6.94 -2.94 10.77
C LEU A 605 6.44 -4.23 11.43
N LEU A 606 7.32 -5.21 11.63
CA LEU A 606 6.97 -6.49 12.26
C LEU A 606 6.62 -6.34 13.74
N GLU A 607 7.26 -5.44 14.47
CA GLU A 607 6.88 -5.12 15.86
C GLU A 607 5.46 -4.56 15.93
N THR A 608 5.08 -3.70 14.98
CA THR A 608 3.70 -3.18 14.88
C THR A 608 2.69 -4.30 14.52
N TYR A 609 3.10 -5.20 13.63
CA TYR A 609 2.29 -6.33 13.18
C TYR A 609 2.09 -7.38 14.31
N ASP A 610 3.16 -7.77 14.99
CA ASP A 610 3.19 -8.79 16.04
C ASP A 610 2.64 -8.28 17.39
N ALA A 611 2.36 -6.98 17.51
CA ALA A 611 1.78 -6.37 18.71
C ALA A 611 0.51 -7.10 19.18
N ALA A 612 0.39 -7.29 20.50
CA ALA A 612 -0.69 -8.03 21.12
C ALA A 612 -2.06 -7.39 20.80
N TRP A 613 -3.09 -8.22 20.65
CA TRP A 613 -4.45 -7.74 20.42
C TRP A 613 -4.91 -6.85 21.59
N GLY A 614 -5.39 -5.65 21.28
CA GLY A 614 -5.86 -4.69 22.30
C GLY A 614 -4.75 -3.98 23.09
N SER A 615 -3.47 -4.24 22.84
CA SER A 615 -2.41 -3.44 23.46
C SER A 615 -2.43 -2.01 22.90
N SER A 616 -2.61 -1.04 23.80
CA SER A 616 -2.07 0.29 23.54
C SER A 616 -0.57 0.19 23.79
N THR A 617 0.24 0.05 22.74
CA THR A 617 1.70 0.19 22.85
C THR A 617 2.05 1.55 23.41
#